data_AF-A0AA35U905-F1
#
_entry.id   AF-A0AA35U905-F1
#
_cell.length_a   1.000
_cell.length_b   1.000
_cell.length_c   1.000
_cell.angle_alpha   90.00
_cell.angle_beta   90.00
_cell.angle_gamma   90.00
#
_symmetry.space_group_name_H-M   'P 1'
#
loop_
_entity.id
_entity.type
_entity.pdbx_description
1 polymer ?
#
loop_
_entity_poly.entity_id
_entity_poly.type
_entity_poly.pdbx_seq_one_letter_code
_entity_poly.pdbx_strand_id
1 'polypeptide(L)' 'MNGDEDDPCLDVALFMKRNIHSSALVLLPRSGHLINLEEPALFNQLLGDFLARVDAGRWEMRDERSITSNILWTPDDKN' A
#
# COMPACT_ATOMS: atom_id res chain seq x y z
N MET A 1 1.65 4.00 -4.94
CA MET A 1 0.59 4.99 -4.64
C MET A 1 -0.37 4.95 -5.82
N ASN A 2 -1.67 4.98 -5.56
CA ASN A 2 -2.72 5.04 -6.60
C ASN A 2 -3.74 6.10 -6.17
N GLY A 3 -4.42 6.73 -7.12
CA GLY A 3 -5.64 7.48 -6.83
C GLY A 3 -6.80 6.53 -6.54
N ASP A 4 -7.75 6.91 -5.68
CA ASP A 4 -8.97 6.12 -5.44
C ASP A 4 -10.01 6.24 -6.57
N GLU A 5 -9.97 7.32 -7.37
CA GLU A 5 -10.81 7.53 -8.56
C GLU A 5 -10.15 6.97 -9.84
N ASP A 6 -8.95 6.39 -9.76
CA ASP A 6 -8.28 5.66 -10.84
C ASP A 6 -8.77 4.20 -10.92
N ASP A 7 -10.08 4.05 -11.15
CA ASP A 7 -10.83 2.78 -11.19
C ASP A 7 -10.11 1.65 -11.97
N PRO A 8 -9.61 1.89 -13.20
CA PRO A 8 -8.95 0.84 -13.98
C PRO A 8 -7.68 0.28 -13.33
N CYS A 9 -7.06 1.02 -12.42
CA CYS A 9 -5.80 0.66 -11.79
C CYS A 9 -5.96 0.10 -10.36
N LEU A 10 -7.14 0.17 -9.75
CA LEU A 10 -7.37 -0.32 -8.38
C LEU A 10 -7.09 -1.83 -8.23
N ASP A 11 -7.61 -2.64 -9.16
CA ASP A 11 -7.40 -4.09 -9.15
C ASP A 11 -5.92 -4.46 -9.36
N VAL A 12 -5.23 -3.71 -10.23
CA VAL A 12 -3.80 -3.91 -10.48
C VAL A 12 -2.97 -3.55 -9.24
N ALA A 13 -3.31 -2.45 -8.56
CA ALA A 13 -2.65 -2.05 -7.32
C ALA A 13 -2.82 -3.11 -6.21
N LEU A 14 -4.01 -3.68 -6.08
CA LEU A 14 -4.28 -4.78 -5.14
C LEU A 14 -3.57 -6.08 -5.55
N PHE A 15 -3.54 -6.41 -6.84
CA PHE A 15 -2.80 -7.55 -7.36
C PHE A 15 -1.31 -7.44 -7.03
N MET A 16 -0.69 -6.30 -7.30
CA MET A 16 0.73 -6.08 -6.95
C MET A 16 0.96 -6.19 -5.44
N LYS A 17 0.10 -5.57 -4.61
CA LYS A 17 0.18 -5.67 -3.14
C LYS A 17 0.14 -7.11 -2.64
N ARG A 18 -0.68 -7.97 -3.28
CA ARG A 18 -0.84 -9.38 -2.90
C ARG A 18 0.36 -10.24 -3.31
N ASN A 19 1.06 -9.89 -4.39
CA ASN A 19 2.13 -10.70 -4.96
C ASN A 19 3.54 -10.20 -4.58
N ILE A 20 3.70 -8.91 -4.29
CA ILE A 20 4.98 -8.31 -3.89
C ILE A 20 4.97 -8.14 -2.38
N HIS A 21 5.58 -9.08 -1.66
CA HIS A 21 5.51 -9.15 -0.19
C HIS A 21 6.20 -7.98 0.53
N SER A 22 7.17 -7.32 -0.12
CA SER A 22 7.80 -6.11 0.40
C SER A 22 7.06 -4.82 0.02
N SER A 23 5.96 -4.88 -0.73
CA SER A 23 5.23 -3.68 -1.15
C SER A 23 4.27 -3.17 -0.07
N ALA A 24 3.97 -1.87 -0.15
CA ALA A 24 2.89 -1.23 0.58
C ALA A 24 2.00 -0.46 -0.40
N LEU A 25 0.70 -0.38 -0.09
CA LEU A 25 -0.29 0.33 -0.91
C LEU A 25 -0.76 1.59 -0.18
N VAL A 26 -0.76 2.71 -0.90
CA VAL A 26 -1.36 3.97 -0.49
C VAL A 26 -2.37 4.36 -1.57
N LEU A 27 -3.60 4.63 -1.14
CA LEU A 27 -4.67 5.20 -1.96
C LEU A 27 -4.86 6.66 -1.55
N LEU A 28 -4.80 7.58 -2.51
CA LEU A 28 -5.02 9.00 -2.28
C LEU A 28 -6.50 9.31 -2.53
N PRO A 29 -7.19 9.97 -1.58
CA PRO A 29 -8.62 10.22 -1.68
C PRO A 29 -8.90 11.30 -2.73
N ARG A 30 -9.94 11.07 -3.54
CA ARG A 30 -10.40 11.95 -4.61
C ARG A 30 -9.30 12.31 -5.61
N SER A 31 -8.49 11.33 -5.98
CA SER A 31 -7.44 11.50 -7.00
C SER A 31 -7.55 10.42 -8.07
N GLY A 32 -7.25 10.79 -9.31
CA GLY A 32 -7.20 9.92 -10.46
C GLY A 32 -5.78 9.40 -10.75
N HIS A 33 -5.51 9.18 -12.03
CA HIS A 33 -4.29 8.54 -12.50
C HIS A 33 -3.03 9.38 -12.27
N LEU A 34 -3.15 10.72 -12.28
CA LEU A 34 -2.02 11.64 -12.29
C LEU A 34 -1.77 12.22 -10.88
N ILE A 35 -1.75 11.35 -9.88
CA ILE A 35 -1.62 11.72 -8.46
C ILE A 35 -0.46 12.67 -8.12
N ASN A 36 0.63 12.64 -8.90
CA ASN A 36 1.77 13.53 -8.72
C ASN A 36 1.49 14.98 -9.14
N LEU A 37 0.51 15.19 -10.02
CA LEU A 37 0.04 16.50 -10.45
C LEU A 37 -1.18 16.97 -9.65
N GLU A 38 -2.06 16.02 -9.29
CA GLU A 38 -3.28 16.30 -8.55
C GLU A 38 -3.00 16.61 -7.07
N GLU A 39 -2.16 15.80 -6.43
CA GLU A 39 -1.81 15.90 -5.00
C GLU A 39 -0.29 15.94 -4.78
N PRO A 40 0.43 16.95 -5.32
CA PRO A 40 1.90 16.96 -5.36
C PRO A 40 2.53 16.94 -3.97
N ALA A 41 1.92 17.61 -2.99
CA ALA A 41 2.45 17.64 -1.63
C ALA A 41 2.40 16.25 -0.97
N LEU A 42 1.24 15.58 -1.03
CA LEU A 42 1.04 14.26 -0.44
C LEU A 42 1.88 13.19 -1.17
N PHE A 43 1.91 13.25 -2.50
CA PHE A 43 2.76 12.37 -3.31
C PHE A 43 4.23 12.47 -2.90
N ASN A 44 4.78 13.68 -2.85
CA ASN A 44 6.18 13.91 -2.51
C ASN A 44 6.50 13.52 -1.07
N GLN A 45 5.59 13.77 -0.12
CA GLN A 45 5.77 13.36 1.27
C GLN A 45 5.89 11.83 1.39
N LEU A 46 4.92 11.10 0.81
CA LEU A 46 4.89 9.64 0.88
C LEU A 46 6.09 9.00 0.15
N LEU A 47 6.50 9.56 -0.98
CA LEU A 47 7.70 9.12 -1.69
C LEU A 47 8.95 9.35 -0.86
N GLY A 48 9.09 10.54 -0.26
CA GLY A 48 10.22 10.89 0.61
C GLY A 48 10.31 9.97 1.84
N ASP A 49 9.19 9.71 2.50
CA ASP A 49 9.11 8.80 3.65
C ASP A 49 9.50 7.37 3.28
N PHE A 50 9.08 6.89 2.10
CA PHE A 50 9.47 5.59 1.58
C PHE A 50 10.99 5.51 1.37
N LEU A 51 11.56 6.46 0.63
CA LEU A 51 12.99 6.49 0.34
C LEU A 51 13.82 6.56 1.63
N ALA A 52 13.45 7.43 2.57
CA ALA A 52 14.14 7.55 3.85
C ALA A 52 14.09 6.26 4.69
N ARG A 53 13.00 5.47 4.62
CA ARG A 53 12.92 4.15 5.30
C ARG A 53 13.79 3.11 4.62
N VAL A 54 13.82 3.09 3.29
CA VAL A 54 14.66 2.19 2.50
C VAL A 54 16.14 2.48 2.75
N ASP A 55 16.56 3.74 2.66
CA ASP A 55 17.94 4.17 2.87
C ASP A 55 18.43 3.84 4.29
N ALA A 56 17.53 3.90 5.27
CA ALA A 56 17.83 3.52 6.64
C ALA A 56 17.79 2.01 6.92
N GLY A 57 17.52 1.17 5.91
CA GLY A 57 17.39 -0.28 6.08
C GLY A 57 16.17 -0.71 6.91
N ARG A 58 15.16 0.16 7.04
CA ARG A 58 13.93 -0.06 7.85
C ARG A 58 12.70 -0.36 7.00
N TRP A 59 12.89 -0.75 5.74
CA TRP A 59 11.81 -1.22 4.89
C TRP A 59 11.69 -2.74 5.02
N GLU A 60 10.84 -3.16 5.94
CA GLU A 60 10.65 -4.57 6.29
C GLU A 60 9.62 -5.26 5.39
N MET A 61 9.62 -6.60 5.44
CA MET A 61 8.58 -7.39 4.80
C MET A 61 7.23 -7.11 5.46
N ARG A 62 6.15 -7.31 4.71
CA ARG A 62 4.80 -7.20 5.25
C ARG A 62 4.62 -8.13 6.46
N ASP A 63 4.02 -7.61 7.53
CA ASP A 63 3.66 -8.40 8.71
C ASP A 63 2.78 -9.59 8.30
N GLU A 64 3.24 -10.81 8.56
CA GLU A 64 2.53 -12.05 8.25
C GLU A 64 1.15 -12.10 8.90
N ARG A 65 0.98 -11.48 10.08
CA ARG A 65 -0.31 -11.40 10.78
C ARG A 65 -1.35 -10.58 10.02
N SER A 66 -0.91 -9.71 9.10
CA SER A 66 -1.78 -8.93 8.23
C SER A 66 -2.29 -9.70 6.99
N ILE A 67 -1.86 -10.95 6.81
CA ILE A 67 -2.26 -11.83 5.72
C ILE A 67 -3.34 -12.78 6.26
N THR A 68 -4.56 -12.26 6.40
CA THR A 68 -5.72 -12.99 6.90
C THR A 68 -6.89 -12.88 5.91
N SER A 69 -7.71 -13.93 5.81
CA SER A 69 -8.98 -13.93 5.08
C SER A 69 -10.12 -13.32 5.89
N ASN A 70 -9.97 -13.19 7.21
CA ASN A 70 -10.98 -12.68 8.12
C ASN A 70 -10.60 -11.30 8.66
N ILE A 71 -11.60 -10.39 8.70
CA ILE A 71 -11.46 -9.03 9.23
C ILE A 71 -11.36 -9.04 10.76
N LEU A 72 -12.07 -9.98 11.40
CA LEU A 72 -12.02 -10.19 12.84
C LEU A 72 -10.94 -11.23 13.15
N TRP A 73 -10.14 -10.95 14.16
CA TRP A 73 -9.28 -11.96 14.75
C TRP A 73 -10.15 -12.99 15.48
N THR A 74 -10.13 -14.24 15.01
CA THR A 74 -10.71 -15.39 15.70
C THR A 74 -9.58 -16.26 16.23
N PRO A 75 -9.45 -16.46 17.55
CA PRO A 75 -8.54 -17.45 18.09
C PRO A 75 -9.15 -18.83 17.88
N ASP A 76 -8.93 -19.43 16.71
CA ASP A 76 -8.68 -20.88 16.63
C ASP A 76 -8.35 -21.30 15.21
N ASP A 77 -7.19 -21.94 15.09
CA ASP A 77 -6.94 -23.14 14.28
C ASP A 77 -5.65 -23.76 14.85
N LYS A 78 -5.71 -24.17 16.12
CA LYS A 78 -4.82 -25.21 16.65
C LYS A 78 -5.60 -26.52 16.65
N ASN A 79 -5.46 -27.29 15.57
CA ASN A 79 -5.55 -28.75 15.61
C ASN A 79 -4.69 -29.34 14.50
#